data_AF-A0A9D8QS46-F1
#
_entry.id   AF-A0A9D8QS46-F1
#
_cell.length_a   1.000
_cell.length_b   1.000
_cell.length_c   1.000
_cell.angle_alpha   90.00
_cell.angle_beta   90.00
_cell.angle_gamma   90.00
#
_symmetry.space_group_name_H-M   'P 1'
#
loop_
_entity.id
_entity.type
_entity.pdbx_description
1 polymer ?
#
loop_
_entity_poly.entity_id
_entity_poly.type
_entity_poly.pdbx_seq_one_letter_code
_entity_poly.pdbx_strand_id
1 'polypeptide(L)'
;APENPRSYMTQEILAAGSTAKMAELCAQEIYDIRDSKNALVRGEAENTPKDGAQLKLMLDQLDKQASVLESLFSGSKQTDTEVFSFFYDPIEETDHEVLFRFSEKLGVLDFENLAGEPVIISVKAMEAIPTAVPNEETAKKRAKMEHGVYYNIPVRTKIKVTYDGQEFVNMETPMAQFGIVEILSNALFDKKTTTQVTFFQATGGTKDIME
;
A
#
# COMPACT_ATOMS: atom_id res chain seq x y z
N ALA A 1 -15.64 1.80 -14.45
CA ALA A 1 -15.62 2.78 -15.55
C ALA A 1 -16.79 3.74 -15.38
N PRO A 2 -16.60 5.05 -15.60
CA PRO A 2 -17.71 6.00 -15.58
C PRO A 2 -18.76 5.60 -16.60
N GLU A 3 -20.04 5.72 -16.23
CA GLU A 3 -21.14 5.39 -17.14
C GLU A 3 -21.25 6.42 -18.26
N ASN A 4 -21.72 5.97 -19.42
CA ASN A 4 -21.84 6.82 -20.60
C ASN A 4 -23.07 7.73 -20.46
N PRO A 5 -22.92 9.06 -20.40
CA PRO A 5 -24.07 9.94 -20.23
C PRO A 5 -25.10 9.88 -21.35
N ARG A 6 -24.70 9.45 -22.56
CA ARG A 6 -25.63 9.27 -23.68
C ARG A 6 -26.69 8.20 -23.45
N SER A 7 -26.47 7.23 -22.55
CA SER A 7 -27.50 6.24 -22.24
C SER A 7 -28.66 6.80 -21.42
N TYR A 8 -28.49 7.99 -20.84
CA TYR A 8 -29.46 8.68 -20.01
C TYR A 8 -30.10 9.89 -20.71
N MET A 9 -29.72 10.14 -21.96
CA MET A 9 -30.32 11.19 -22.77
C MET A 9 -31.65 10.72 -23.36
N THR A 10 -32.65 11.60 -23.34
CA THR A 10 -33.92 11.37 -24.02
C THR A 10 -33.78 11.45 -25.54
N GLN A 11 -34.78 10.95 -26.27
CA GLN A 11 -34.79 11.02 -27.74
C GLN A 11 -34.68 12.45 -28.26
N GLU A 12 -35.27 13.42 -27.55
CA GLU A 12 -35.23 14.83 -27.93
C GLU A 12 -33.81 15.41 -27.77
N ILE A 13 -33.14 15.08 -26.66
CA ILE A 13 -31.73 15.46 -26.44
C ILE A 13 -30.84 14.88 -27.55
N LEU A 14 -31.03 13.60 -27.90
CA LEU A 14 -30.25 12.92 -28.93
C LEU A 14 -30.53 13.45 -30.35
N ALA A 15 -31.74 13.93 -30.61
CA ALA A 15 -32.15 14.53 -31.88
C ALA A 15 -31.77 16.02 -32.02
N ALA A 16 -31.20 16.63 -30.98
CA ALA A 16 -30.82 18.04 -31.01
C ALA A 16 -29.80 18.35 -32.13
N GLY A 17 -30.15 19.31 -32.99
CA GLY A 17 -29.33 19.68 -34.16
C GLY A 17 -28.07 20.48 -33.83
N SER A 18 -27.85 20.85 -32.56
CA SER A 18 -26.65 21.58 -32.11
C SER A 18 -26.26 21.20 -30.69
N THR A 19 -24.98 21.40 -30.36
CA THR A 19 -24.44 21.16 -29.01
C THR A 19 -25.05 22.10 -27.96
N ALA A 20 -25.32 23.35 -28.34
CA ALA A 20 -25.98 24.31 -27.46
C ALA A 20 -27.41 23.89 -27.12
N LYS A 21 -28.17 23.40 -28.12
CA LYS A 21 -29.53 22.91 -27.88
C LYS A 21 -29.54 21.61 -27.07
N MET A 22 -28.58 20.72 -27.34
CA MET A 22 -28.38 19.51 -26.53
C MET A 22 -28.09 19.85 -25.07
N ALA A 23 -27.21 20.83 -24.81
CA ALA A 23 -26.88 21.27 -23.45
C ALA A 23 -28.09 21.88 -22.74
N GLU A 24 -28.89 22.70 -23.43
CA GLU A 24 -30.13 23.28 -22.90
C GLU A 24 -31.12 22.17 -22.48
N LEU A 25 -31.39 21.21 -23.37
CA LEU A 25 -32.32 20.11 -23.11
C LEU A 25 -31.79 19.16 -22.01
N CYS A 26 -30.48 18.87 -21.99
CA CYS A 26 -29.87 18.11 -20.89
C CYS A 26 -30.01 18.81 -19.54
N ALA A 27 -29.82 20.13 -19.49
CA ALA A 27 -29.98 20.89 -18.26
C ALA A 27 -31.44 20.84 -17.77
N GLN A 28 -32.40 20.96 -18.69
CA GLN A 28 -33.82 20.83 -18.38
C GLN A 28 -34.14 19.44 -17.82
N GLU A 29 -33.66 18.36 -18.44
CA GLU A 29 -33.85 17.00 -17.95
C GLU A 29 -33.28 16.80 -16.53
N ILE A 30 -32.11 17.37 -16.22
CA ILE A 30 -31.54 17.32 -14.87
C ILE A 30 -32.48 18.00 -13.84
N TYR A 31 -33.08 19.14 -14.20
CA TYR A 31 -34.06 19.80 -13.33
C TYR A 31 -35.32 18.95 -13.16
N ASP A 32 -35.83 18.36 -14.24
CA ASP A 32 -37.02 17.49 -14.21
C ASP A 32 -36.81 16.25 -13.34
N ILE A 33 -35.61 15.65 -13.38
CA ILE A 33 -35.22 14.52 -12.50
C ILE A 33 -35.18 14.95 -11.04
N ARG A 34 -34.60 16.13 -10.74
CA ARG A 34 -34.51 16.68 -9.38
C ARG A 34 -35.88 17.05 -8.82
N ASP A 35 -36.76 17.60 -9.64
CA ASP A 35 -38.14 17.90 -9.25
C ASP A 35 -38.94 16.61 -9.00
N SER A 36 -38.78 15.59 -9.86
CA SER A 36 -39.35 14.27 -9.64
C SER A 36 -38.86 13.64 -8.33
N LYS A 37 -37.56 13.74 -8.03
CA LYS A 37 -36.99 13.30 -6.75
C LYS A 37 -37.61 14.04 -5.58
N ASN A 38 -37.74 15.36 -5.66
CA ASN A 38 -38.34 16.18 -4.60
C ASN A 38 -39.81 15.82 -4.37
N ALA A 39 -40.60 15.64 -5.43
CA ALA A 39 -42.00 15.22 -5.34
C ALA A 39 -42.15 13.86 -4.65
N LEU A 40 -41.26 12.91 -4.95
CA LEU A 40 -41.23 11.59 -4.30
C LEU A 40 -40.89 11.67 -2.81
N VAL A 41 -39.89 12.49 -2.45
CA VAL A 41 -39.49 12.69 -1.05
C VAL A 41 -40.60 13.38 -0.25
N ARG A 42 -41.33 14.31 -0.86
CA ARG A 42 -42.47 15.02 -0.22
C ARG A 42 -43.75 14.18 -0.16
N GLY A 43 -43.80 13.05 -0.85
CA GLY A 43 -45.00 12.21 -0.92
C GLY A 43 -46.10 12.77 -1.84
N GLU A 44 -45.77 13.72 -2.70
CA GLU A 44 -46.69 14.38 -3.64
C GLU A 44 -46.78 13.65 -4.99
N ALA A 45 -45.95 12.63 -5.20
CA ALA A 45 -45.95 11.84 -6.42
C ALA A 45 -47.16 10.89 -6.49
N GLU A 46 -47.80 10.82 -7.66
CA GLU A 46 -48.98 9.97 -7.88
C GLU A 46 -48.69 8.46 -7.67
N ASN A 47 -47.43 8.05 -7.77
CA ASN A 47 -46.96 6.66 -7.65
C ASN A 47 -45.88 6.49 -6.58
N THR A 48 -46.07 7.01 -5.36
CA THR A 48 -45.13 6.75 -4.26
C THR A 48 -45.07 5.26 -3.92
N PRO A 49 -43.88 4.62 -3.95
CA PRO A 49 -43.72 3.24 -3.49
C PRO A 49 -44.12 3.12 -2.01
N LYS A 50 -44.91 2.09 -1.68
CA LYS A 50 -45.34 1.82 -0.30
C LYS A 50 -44.26 1.11 0.54
N ASP A 51 -43.19 0.65 -0.12
CA ASP A 51 -42.05 -0.05 0.47
C ASP A 51 -40.82 0.87 0.48
N GLY A 52 -40.20 1.02 1.65
CA GLY A 52 -39.01 1.85 1.83
C GLY A 52 -37.79 1.37 1.02
N ALA A 53 -37.66 0.06 0.76
CA ALA A 53 -36.57 -0.46 -0.06
C ALA A 53 -36.70 -0.05 -1.54
N GLN A 54 -37.93 -0.08 -2.06
CA GLN A 54 -38.23 0.36 -3.43
C GLN A 54 -38.10 1.87 -3.60
N LEU A 55 -38.55 2.65 -2.61
CA LEU A 55 -38.35 4.10 -2.62
C LEU A 55 -36.86 4.45 -2.66
N LYS A 56 -36.05 3.80 -1.82
CA LYS A 56 -34.60 4.01 -1.81
C LYS A 56 -33.96 3.70 -3.16
N LEU A 57 -34.28 2.55 -3.75
CA LEU A 57 -33.77 2.17 -5.07
C LEU A 57 -34.13 3.20 -6.15
N MET A 58 -35.37 3.71 -6.13
CA MET A 58 -35.83 4.69 -7.09
C MET A 58 -35.13 6.05 -6.91
N LEU A 59 -34.93 6.49 -5.67
CA LEU A 59 -34.15 7.69 -5.36
C LEU A 59 -32.69 7.55 -5.78
N ASP A 60 -32.06 6.41 -5.48
CA ASP A 60 -30.68 6.10 -5.89
C ASP A 60 -30.56 6.09 -7.43
N GLN A 61 -31.56 5.58 -8.15
CA GLN A 61 -31.60 5.64 -9.61
C GLN A 61 -31.73 7.07 -10.14
N LEU A 62 -32.63 7.89 -9.60
CA LEU A 62 -32.77 9.29 -10.02
C LEU A 62 -31.49 10.09 -9.75
N ASP A 63 -30.86 9.89 -8.58
CA ASP A 63 -29.58 10.51 -8.24
C ASP A 63 -28.46 10.10 -9.18
N LYS A 64 -28.42 8.82 -9.54
CA LYS A 64 -27.47 8.29 -10.50
C LYS A 64 -27.69 8.90 -11.89
N GLN A 65 -28.93 9.00 -12.37
CA GLN A 65 -29.26 9.62 -13.66
C GLN A 65 -28.84 11.09 -13.69
N ALA A 66 -29.21 11.86 -12.67
CA ALA A 66 -28.85 13.27 -12.55
C ALA A 66 -27.32 13.44 -12.53
N SER A 67 -26.61 12.68 -11.70
CA SER A 67 -25.15 12.74 -11.58
C SER A 67 -24.44 12.40 -12.90
N VAL A 68 -24.91 11.38 -13.61
CA VAL A 68 -24.34 10.99 -14.91
C VAL A 68 -24.59 12.07 -15.97
N LEU A 69 -25.78 12.68 -16.04
CA LEU A 69 -26.04 13.80 -16.94
C LEU A 69 -25.25 15.07 -16.54
N GLU A 70 -25.11 15.35 -15.25
CA GLU A 70 -24.29 16.44 -14.73
C GLU A 70 -22.81 16.32 -15.14
N SER A 71 -22.31 15.08 -15.28
CA SER A 71 -20.94 14.84 -15.74
C SER A 71 -20.65 15.36 -17.16
N LEU A 72 -21.69 15.62 -17.97
CA LEU A 72 -21.53 16.32 -19.27
C LEU A 72 -21.06 17.77 -19.11
N PHE A 73 -21.33 18.37 -17.95
CA PHE A 73 -21.00 19.76 -17.64
C PHE A 73 -19.77 19.88 -16.75
N SER A 74 -19.67 19.06 -15.71
CA SER A 74 -18.57 19.08 -14.74
C SER A 74 -17.40 18.18 -15.13
N GLY A 75 -17.57 17.32 -16.13
CA GLY A 75 -16.65 16.24 -16.46
C GLY A 75 -16.84 15.02 -15.56
N SER A 76 -16.06 13.97 -15.81
CA SER A 76 -16.03 12.78 -14.97
C SER A 76 -14.66 12.64 -14.29
N LYS A 77 -14.67 12.09 -13.07
CA LYS A 77 -13.44 11.71 -12.35
C LYS A 77 -13.40 10.19 -12.25
N GLN A 78 -12.34 9.60 -12.78
CA GLN A 78 -12.02 8.19 -12.56
C GLN A 78 -10.87 8.10 -11.56
N THR A 79 -11.01 7.20 -10.60
CA THR A 79 -9.95 6.87 -9.64
C THR A 79 -9.69 5.39 -9.79
N ASP A 80 -8.45 5.05 -10.13
CA ASP A 80 -7.98 3.67 -10.20
C ASP A 80 -6.91 3.48 -9.11
N THR A 81 -6.86 2.29 -8.52
CA THR A 81 -5.87 1.94 -7.49
C THR A 81 -4.93 0.90 -8.07
N GLU A 82 -3.65 1.24 -8.13
CA GLU A 82 -2.58 0.34 -8.56
C GLU A 82 -1.66 0.00 -7.39
N VAL A 83 -1.14 -1.22 -7.37
CA VAL A 83 -0.24 -1.70 -6.31
C VAL A 83 1.11 -2.02 -6.92
N PHE A 84 2.16 -1.41 -6.37
CA PHE A 84 3.54 -1.60 -6.80
C PHE A 84 4.34 -2.26 -5.68
N SER A 85 5.26 -3.14 -6.05
CA SER A 85 6.15 -3.84 -5.14
C SER A 85 7.60 -3.51 -5.47
N PHE A 86 8.35 -3.10 -4.45
CA PHE A 86 9.77 -2.80 -4.55
C PHE A 86 10.57 -3.72 -3.64
N PHE A 87 11.72 -4.16 -4.13
CA PHE A 87 12.69 -4.93 -3.34
C PHE A 87 13.86 -4.01 -3.00
N TYR A 88 14.27 -4.05 -1.74
CA TYR A 88 15.39 -3.25 -1.25
C TYR A 88 16.24 -4.11 -0.33
N ASP A 89 17.51 -4.27 -0.71
CA ASP A 89 18.49 -5.08 -0.01
C ASP A 89 19.53 -4.15 0.64
N PRO A 90 19.37 -3.79 1.93
CA PRO A 90 20.32 -2.91 2.60
C PRO A 90 21.66 -3.63 2.78
N ILE A 91 22.73 -3.05 2.23
CA ILE A 91 24.12 -3.50 2.42
C ILE A 91 24.75 -2.77 3.60
N GLU A 92 24.48 -1.48 3.74
CA GLU A 92 25.00 -0.60 4.79
C GLU A 92 23.86 0.21 5.42
N GLU A 93 24.12 0.83 6.57
CA GLU A 93 23.18 1.77 7.17
C GLU A 93 23.04 3.01 6.27
N THR A 94 21.82 3.47 6.09
CA THR A 94 21.53 4.64 5.27
C THR A 94 20.52 5.58 5.91
N ASP A 95 20.79 6.87 5.82
CA ASP A 95 19.91 7.92 6.30
C ASP A 95 19.00 8.45 5.18
N HIS A 96 19.44 8.31 3.93
CA HIS A 96 18.83 9.01 2.81
C HIS A 96 19.12 8.30 1.48
N GLU A 97 18.47 7.17 1.26
CA GLU A 97 18.52 6.47 -0.04
C GLU A 97 17.17 6.55 -0.75
N VAL A 98 17.19 6.66 -2.08
CA VAL A 98 15.97 6.76 -2.88
C VAL A 98 15.47 5.35 -3.18
N LEU A 99 14.31 4.98 -2.62
CA LEU A 99 13.68 3.68 -2.87
C LEU A 99 13.00 3.66 -4.24
N PHE A 100 12.22 4.70 -4.53
CA PHE A 100 11.58 4.95 -5.81
C PHE A 100 11.21 6.44 -5.91
N ARG A 101 10.64 6.88 -7.02
CA ARG A 101 10.15 8.25 -7.19
C ARG A 101 8.67 8.29 -7.50
N PHE A 102 7.99 9.35 -7.09
CA PHE A 102 6.59 9.55 -7.37
C PHE A 102 6.37 10.85 -8.14
N SER A 103 5.52 10.81 -9.16
CA SER A 103 5.11 11.96 -9.94
C SER A 103 3.59 11.99 -9.97
N GLU A 104 2.97 13.14 -9.67
CA GLU A 104 1.52 13.29 -9.76
C GLU A 104 0.95 12.99 -11.15
N LYS A 105 1.78 13.14 -12.20
CA LYS A 105 1.37 12.95 -13.60
C LYS A 105 1.75 11.59 -14.16
N LEU A 106 2.92 11.07 -13.80
CA LEU A 106 3.46 9.82 -14.34
C LEU A 106 3.28 8.64 -13.37
N GLY A 107 2.84 8.89 -12.15
CA GLY A 107 2.68 7.88 -11.11
C GLY A 107 4.01 7.45 -10.51
N VAL A 108 4.15 6.16 -10.27
CA VAL A 108 5.33 5.54 -9.64
C VAL A 108 6.43 5.38 -10.69
N LEU A 109 7.63 5.87 -10.36
CA LEU A 109 8.81 5.91 -11.20
C LEU A 109 9.99 5.21 -10.51
N ASP A 110 10.94 4.77 -11.34
CA ASP A 110 12.18 4.16 -10.86
C ASP A 110 13.10 5.16 -10.13
N PHE A 111 14.00 4.64 -9.27
CA PHE A 111 14.91 5.43 -8.45
C PHE A 111 15.94 6.24 -9.27
N GLU A 112 16.12 5.96 -10.57
CA GLU A 112 16.98 6.73 -11.48
C GLU A 112 16.24 7.85 -12.23
N ASN A 113 14.92 7.79 -12.31
CA ASN A 113 14.14 8.71 -13.13
C ASN A 113 13.88 10.05 -12.41
N LEU A 114 14.53 11.13 -12.84
CA LEU A 114 14.46 12.46 -12.21
C LEU A 114 13.13 13.22 -12.45
N ALA A 115 12.16 12.64 -13.16
CA ALA A 115 10.87 13.28 -13.43
C ALA A 115 9.86 13.23 -12.27
N GLY A 116 10.25 12.65 -11.13
CA GLY A 116 9.44 12.55 -9.92
C GLY A 116 10.20 12.91 -8.66
N GLU A 117 9.47 13.09 -7.58
CA GLU A 117 9.99 13.39 -6.25
C GLU A 117 10.43 12.11 -5.54
N PRO A 118 11.56 12.15 -4.80
CA PRO A 118 12.12 10.95 -4.18
C PRO A 118 11.28 10.48 -2.99
N VAL A 119 10.93 9.20 -3.00
CA VAL A 119 10.51 8.47 -1.81
C VAL A 119 11.76 7.87 -1.18
N ILE A 120 12.07 8.34 0.01
CA ILE A 120 13.33 8.07 0.69
C ILE A 120 13.14 6.95 1.71
N ILE A 121 14.05 5.99 1.70
CA ILE A 121 14.19 4.98 2.75
C ILE A 121 15.39 5.30 3.65
N SER A 122 15.20 5.12 4.94
CA SER A 122 16.27 5.14 5.94
C SER A 122 16.27 3.82 6.70
N VAL A 123 17.46 3.24 6.85
CA VAL A 123 17.70 1.98 7.52
C VAL A 123 18.81 2.19 8.54
N LYS A 124 18.47 2.07 9.83
CA LYS A 124 19.40 2.28 10.96
C LYS A 124 19.41 1.09 11.90
N ALA A 125 20.58 0.58 12.22
CA ALA A 125 20.73 -0.42 13.26
C ALA A 125 20.48 0.24 14.63
N MET A 126 19.58 -0.32 15.44
CA MET A 126 19.26 0.26 16.76
C MET A 126 20.32 -0.06 17.80
N GLU A 127 20.96 -1.22 17.67
CA GLU A 127 22.02 -1.66 18.55
C GLU A 127 23.29 -1.83 17.70
N ALA A 128 24.31 -1.04 18.01
CA ALA A 128 25.65 -1.38 17.55
C ALA A 128 26.01 -2.71 18.25
N ILE A 129 26.02 -3.81 17.49
CA ILE A 129 26.67 -5.02 18.00
C ILE A 129 28.07 -4.57 18.37
N PRO A 130 28.54 -4.79 19.62
CA PRO A 130 29.92 -4.51 19.94
C PRO A 130 30.73 -5.27 18.90
N THR A 131 31.44 -4.54 18.03
CA THR A 131 32.39 -5.13 17.09
C THR A 131 33.09 -6.21 17.87
N ALA A 132 32.95 -7.47 17.45
CA ALA A 132 33.69 -8.55 18.05
C ALA A 132 35.15 -8.21 17.76
N VAL A 133 35.75 -7.39 18.63
CA VAL A 133 37.17 -7.14 18.64
C VAL A 133 37.72 -8.56 18.70
N PRO A 134 38.50 -9.00 17.71
CA PRO A 134 39.05 -10.33 17.72
C PRO A 134 40.07 -10.35 18.86
N ASN A 135 39.57 -10.54 20.08
CA ASN A 135 40.40 -10.91 21.19
C ASN A 135 40.95 -12.28 20.79
N GLU A 136 42.27 -12.44 20.82
CA GLU A 136 42.93 -13.68 20.44
C GLU A 136 42.31 -14.89 21.14
N GLU A 137 41.76 -14.71 22.33
CA GLU A 137 41.07 -15.75 23.08
C GLU A 137 39.77 -16.24 22.42
N THR A 138 38.97 -15.34 21.85
CA THR A 138 37.72 -15.66 21.15
C THR A 138 38.01 -16.29 19.78
N ALA A 139 39.04 -15.81 19.09
CA ALA A 139 39.51 -16.41 17.84
C ALA A 139 40.09 -17.81 18.07
N LYS A 140 40.89 -18.01 19.14
CA LYS A 140 41.39 -19.34 19.56
C LYS A 140 40.27 -20.28 19.99
N LYS A 141 39.21 -19.79 20.65
CA LYS A 141 38.02 -20.59 20.99
C LYS A 141 37.23 -20.99 19.74
N ARG A 142 37.02 -20.08 18.78
CA ARG A 142 36.38 -20.38 17.49
C ARG A 142 37.21 -21.37 16.66
N ALA A 143 38.54 -21.21 16.63
CA ALA A 143 39.44 -22.13 15.94
C ALA A 143 39.48 -23.54 16.58
N LYS A 144 39.17 -23.65 17.88
CA LYS A 144 39.00 -24.95 18.56
C LYS A 144 37.62 -25.60 18.33
N MET A 145 36.66 -24.86 17.77
CA MET A 145 35.35 -25.36 17.35
C MET A 145 35.39 -25.64 15.84
N GLU A 146 36.23 -26.58 15.39
CA GLU A 146 36.36 -26.97 13.97
C GLU A 146 35.08 -27.59 13.40
N HIS A 147 34.20 -28.09 14.27
CA HIS A 147 32.92 -28.67 13.95
C HIS A 147 31.86 -27.99 14.82
N GLY A 148 30.85 -27.39 14.20
CA GLY A 148 29.79 -26.64 14.88
C GLY A 148 28.77 -26.10 13.87
N VAL A 149 27.57 -25.77 14.35
CA VAL A 149 26.52 -25.18 13.51
C VAL A 149 26.65 -23.66 13.56
N TYR A 150 26.83 -23.05 12.39
CA TYR A 150 26.90 -21.59 12.25
C TYR A 150 25.50 -21.01 12.20
N TYR A 151 25.27 -19.94 12.96
CA TYR A 151 24.02 -19.20 12.96
C TYR A 151 24.30 -17.70 13.01
N ASN A 152 23.30 -16.90 12.69
CA ASN A 152 23.44 -15.45 12.69
C ASN A 152 22.75 -14.83 13.90
N ILE A 153 23.35 -13.83 14.52
CA ILE A 153 22.66 -12.98 15.49
C ILE A 153 22.21 -11.72 14.74
N PRO A 154 20.92 -11.60 14.35
CA PRO A 154 20.43 -10.44 13.63
C PRO A 154 20.32 -9.21 14.54
N VAL A 155 20.41 -8.02 13.95
CA VAL A 155 20.25 -6.74 14.65
C VAL A 155 18.86 -6.18 14.43
N ARG A 156 18.28 -5.63 15.50
CA ARG A 156 17.05 -4.83 15.38
C ARG A 156 17.34 -3.57 14.59
N THR A 157 16.69 -3.45 13.44
CA THR A 157 16.90 -2.36 12.50
C THR A 157 15.62 -1.57 12.36
N LYS A 158 15.73 -0.25 12.45
CA LYS A 158 14.64 0.68 12.23
C LYS A 158 14.61 1.08 10.77
N ILE A 159 13.47 0.83 10.13
CA ILE A 159 13.22 1.21 8.74
C ILE A 159 12.19 2.33 8.74
N LYS A 160 12.51 3.40 8.03
CA LYS A 160 11.58 4.50 7.76
C LYS A 160 11.46 4.75 6.28
N VAL A 161 10.23 4.99 5.82
CA VAL A 161 9.97 5.48 4.45
C VAL A 161 9.30 6.83 4.55
N THR A 162 9.88 7.82 3.88
CA THR A 162 9.45 9.21 3.91
C THR A 162 9.22 9.74 2.51
N TYR A 163 8.17 10.55 2.35
CA TYR A 163 7.85 11.25 1.11
C TYR A 163 7.29 12.63 1.46
N ASP A 164 7.78 13.67 0.78
CA ASP A 164 7.42 15.07 1.03
C ASP A 164 7.44 15.48 2.52
N GLY A 165 8.48 15.04 3.25
CA GLY A 165 8.65 15.31 4.69
C GLY A 165 7.70 14.54 5.62
N GLN A 166 6.78 13.73 5.09
CA GLN A 166 5.89 12.89 5.87
C GLN A 166 6.44 11.45 5.99
N GLU A 167 6.39 10.89 7.21
CA GLU A 167 6.70 9.47 7.45
C GLU A 167 5.48 8.61 7.09
N PHE A 168 5.62 7.70 6.11
CA PHE A 168 4.58 6.75 5.70
C PHE A 168 4.75 5.39 6.37
N VAL A 169 5.99 4.98 6.59
CA VAL A 169 6.33 3.72 7.26
C VAL A 169 7.36 4.01 8.33
N ASN A 170 7.14 3.43 9.50
CA ASN A 170 8.09 3.42 10.61
C ASN A 170 7.96 2.07 11.31
N MET A 171 8.93 1.19 11.06
CA MET A 171 8.90 -0.17 11.56
C MET A 171 10.26 -0.62 12.05
N GLU A 172 10.24 -1.64 12.91
CA GLU A 172 11.43 -2.26 13.47
C GLU A 172 11.42 -3.74 13.11
N THR A 173 12.50 -4.23 12.53
CA THR A 173 12.62 -5.64 12.13
C THR A 173 14.05 -6.14 12.35
N PRO A 174 14.24 -7.40 12.79
CA PRO A 174 15.57 -7.99 12.84
C PRO A 174 16.11 -8.21 11.43
N MET A 175 17.30 -7.69 11.14
CA MET A 175 18.01 -7.88 9.88
C MET A 175 19.30 -8.65 10.10
N ALA A 176 19.52 -9.63 9.24
CA ALA A 176 20.67 -10.52 9.29
C ALA A 176 21.95 -9.84 8.81
N GLN A 177 21.82 -8.93 7.84
CA GLN A 177 22.90 -8.24 7.14
C GLN A 177 23.76 -7.41 8.09
N PHE A 178 23.14 -6.79 9.09
CA PHE A 178 23.81 -6.01 10.14
C PHE A 178 24.26 -6.88 11.33
N GLY A 179 24.01 -8.18 11.28
CA GLY A 179 24.28 -9.15 12.32
C GLY A 179 25.72 -9.64 12.41
N ILE A 180 25.96 -10.57 13.32
CA ILE A 180 27.22 -11.33 13.39
C ILE A 180 26.99 -12.83 13.30
N VAL A 181 27.90 -13.53 12.63
CA VAL A 181 27.91 -14.98 12.60
C VAL A 181 28.56 -15.54 13.87
N GLU A 182 27.86 -16.46 14.54
CA GLU A 182 28.30 -17.18 15.73
C GLU A 182 28.21 -18.70 15.52
N ILE A 183 28.88 -19.47 16.38
CA ILE A 183 29.03 -20.92 16.28
C ILE A 183 28.38 -21.56 17.52
N LEU A 184 27.46 -22.49 17.29
CA LEU A 184 27.01 -23.42 18.33
C LEU A 184 28.06 -24.51 18.52
N SER A 185 28.59 -24.60 19.74
CA SER A 185 29.61 -25.59 20.10
C SER A 185 29.06 -27.02 20.05
N ASN A 186 29.87 -27.95 19.53
CA ASN A 186 29.56 -29.38 19.55
C ASN A 186 29.28 -29.97 20.94
N ALA A 187 29.79 -29.34 22.01
CA ALA A 187 29.53 -29.76 23.38
C ALA A 187 28.03 -29.73 23.75
N LEU A 188 27.21 -28.95 23.04
CA LEU A 188 25.76 -28.96 23.20
C LEU A 188 25.13 -30.25 22.64
N PHE A 189 25.74 -30.87 21.63
CA PHE A 189 25.25 -32.07 20.95
C PHE A 189 25.87 -33.37 21.48
N ASP A 190 26.95 -33.31 22.27
CA ASP A 190 27.63 -34.48 22.86
C ASP A 190 26.97 -34.99 24.17
N LYS A 191 25.88 -34.37 24.62
CA LYS A 191 25.14 -34.80 25.83
C LYS A 191 24.24 -36.00 25.52
N LYS A 192 23.90 -36.81 26.54
CA LYS A 192 22.92 -37.93 26.44
C LYS A 192 21.46 -37.44 26.24
N THR A 193 21.25 -36.18 25.95
CA THR A 193 19.95 -35.51 25.79
C THR A 193 19.74 -35.13 24.34
N THR A 194 18.50 -35.26 23.85
CA THR A 194 18.16 -34.92 22.46
C THR A 194 18.06 -33.40 22.34
N THR A 195 19.14 -32.76 21.88
CA THR A 195 19.15 -31.31 21.68
C THR A 195 18.59 -30.97 20.29
N GLN A 196 17.51 -30.17 20.25
CA GLN A 196 16.91 -29.67 19.02
C GLN A 196 17.06 -28.14 18.95
N VAL A 197 17.62 -27.64 17.86
CA VAL A 197 17.76 -26.21 17.59
C VAL A 197 16.88 -25.83 16.40
N THR A 198 16.07 -24.80 16.57
CA THR A 198 15.24 -24.24 15.50
C THR A 198 15.75 -22.85 15.15
N PHE A 199 15.88 -22.55 13.86
CA PHE A 199 16.33 -21.25 13.35
C PHE A 199 15.21 -20.51 12.62
N PHE A 200 15.28 -19.18 12.60
CA PHE A 200 14.46 -18.34 11.75
C PHE A 200 14.98 -18.40 10.30
N GLN A 201 14.11 -18.79 9.36
CA GLN A 201 14.49 -18.87 7.94
C GLN A 201 14.89 -17.52 7.34
N ALA A 202 14.24 -16.43 7.78
CA ALA A 202 14.48 -15.09 7.24
C ALA A 202 15.77 -14.43 7.75
N THR A 203 16.19 -14.73 8.98
CA THR A 203 17.31 -14.02 9.63
C THR A 203 18.50 -14.91 9.97
N GLY A 204 18.33 -16.24 9.92
CA GLY A 204 19.33 -17.20 10.39
C GLY A 204 19.53 -17.21 11.91
N GLY A 205 18.71 -16.48 12.66
CA GLY A 205 18.75 -16.42 14.13
C GLY A 205 18.21 -17.65 14.82
N THR A 206 18.67 -17.91 16.04
CA THR A 206 18.11 -18.96 16.90
C THR A 206 16.69 -18.57 17.34
N LYS A 207 15.74 -19.48 17.11
CA LYS A 207 14.34 -19.34 17.51
C LYS A 207 14.04 -20.07 18.81
N ASP A 208 14.52 -21.31 18.92
CA ASP A 208 14.30 -22.16 20.08
C ASP A 208 15.43 -23.19 20.21
N ILE A 209 15.76 -23.54 21.45
CA ILE A 209 16.73 -24.58 21.79
C ILE A 209 16.07 -25.46 22.87
N MET A 210 15.67 -26.67 22.47
CA MET A 210 15.13 -27.67 23.39
C MET A 210 16.23 -28.66 23.75
N GLU A 211 16.43 -28.93 25.05
CA GLU A 211 17.34 -29.95 25.58
C GLU A 211 16.57 -31.16 26.15
#